data_AF-A0A7K2DDQ1-F1
#
_entry.id   AF-A0A7K2DDQ1-F1
#
_cell.length_a   1.000
_cell.length_b   1.000
_cell.length_c   1.000
_cell.angle_alpha   90.00
_cell.angle_beta   90.00
_cell.angle_gamma   90.00
#
_symmetry.space_group_name_H-M   'P 1'
#
loop_
_entity.id
_entity.type
_entity.pdbx_description
1 polymer ?
#
loop_
_entity_poly.entity_id
_entity_poly.type
_entity_poly.pdbx_seq_one_letter_code
_entity_poly.pdbx_strand_id
1 'polypeptide(L)' 'MKLPPAGAVHDEREIEAVAAVMRDNPKLEIGEATLALEERVAAKLSKRFGLMVNSGSSALRIAIDL' A
#
# COMPACT_ATOMS: atom_id res chain seq x y z
N MET A 1 19.55 -26.56 9.93
CA MET A 1 18.69 -25.89 8.93
C MET A 1 18.82 -24.39 9.13
N LYS A 2 19.17 -23.62 8.09
CA LYS A 2 19.31 -22.15 8.18
C LYS A 2 17.98 -21.54 7.75
N LEU A 3 17.36 -20.74 8.61
CA LEU A 3 16.14 -20.02 8.25
C LEU A 3 16.47 -18.92 7.23
N PRO A 4 15.63 -18.70 6.21
CA PRO A 4 15.82 -17.61 5.29
C PRO A 4 15.63 -16.25 5.99
N PRO A 5 16.27 -15.18 5.50
CA PRO A 5 15.95 -13.83 5.94
C PRO A 5 14.48 -13.50 5.63
N ALA A 6 13.95 -12.46 6.26
CA ALA A 6 12.62 -11.96 5.95
C ALA A 6 12.49 -11.67 4.45
N GLY A 7 11.34 -12.04 3.88
CA GLY A 7 11.05 -11.90 2.46
C GLY A 7 9.59 -11.51 2.25
N ALA A 8 9.27 -11.11 1.03
CA ALA A 8 7.89 -10.85 0.66
C ALA A 8 7.07 -12.14 0.67
N VAL A 9 5.84 -12.04 1.13
CA VAL A 9 4.86 -13.13 1.11
C VAL A 9 3.73 -12.68 0.19
N HIS A 10 3.55 -13.40 -0.91
CA HIS A 10 2.52 -13.13 -1.91
C HIS A 10 1.77 -14.42 -2.20
N ASP A 11 0.46 -14.30 -2.41
CA ASP A 11 -0.42 -15.35 -2.91
C ASP A 11 -1.27 -14.82 -4.08
N GLU A 12 -2.20 -15.64 -4.56
CA GLU A 12 -3.03 -15.32 -5.71
C GLU A 12 -3.86 -14.04 -5.52
N ARG A 13 -4.19 -13.68 -4.28
CA ARG A 13 -4.96 -12.46 -4.01
C ARG A 13 -4.17 -11.21 -4.40
N GLU A 14 -2.87 -11.20 -4.17
CA GLU A 14 -2.01 -10.08 -4.59
C GLU A 14 -1.93 -10.01 -6.13
N ILE A 15 -1.83 -11.15 -6.82
CA ILE A 15 -1.76 -11.22 -8.28
C ILE A 15 -3.07 -10.72 -8.91
N GLU A 16 -4.21 -11.21 -8.41
CA GLU A 16 -5.53 -10.81 -8.87
C GLU A 16 -5.77 -9.31 -8.67
N ALA A 17 -5.37 -8.77 -7.51
CA ALA A 17 -5.52 -7.34 -7.21
C ALA A 17 -4.70 -6.48 -8.19
N VAL A 18 -3.45 -6.84 -8.47
CA VAL A 18 -2.61 -6.11 -9.45
C VAL A 18 -3.20 -6.22 -10.84
N ALA A 19 -3.62 -7.42 -11.26
CA ALA A 19 -4.21 -7.64 -12.57
C ALA A 19 -5.52 -6.86 -12.75
N ALA A 20 -6.34 -6.73 -11.71
CA ALA A 20 -7.54 -5.90 -11.72
C ALA A 20 -7.19 -4.42 -11.94
N VAL A 21 -6.25 -3.86 -11.16
CA VAL A 21 -5.81 -2.47 -11.33
C VAL A 21 -5.27 -2.22 -12.74
N MET A 22 -4.46 -3.12 -13.30
CA MET A 22 -3.92 -2.96 -14.65
C MET A 22 -5.00 -2.98 -15.74
N ARG A 23 -6.10 -3.73 -15.53
CA ARG A 23 -7.21 -3.80 -16.49
C ARG A 23 -8.14 -2.60 -16.36
N ASP A 24 -8.50 -2.24 -15.13
CA ASP A 24 -9.55 -1.24 -14.85
C ASP A 24 -8.99 0.19 -14.78
N ASN A 25 -7.70 0.34 -14.44
CA ASN A 25 -6.95 1.60 -14.43
C ASN A 25 -5.62 1.45 -15.19
N PRO A 26 -5.64 1.32 -16.53
CA PRO A 26 -4.45 1.02 -17.34
C PRO A 26 -3.39 2.13 -17.35
N LYS A 27 -3.75 3.35 -16.94
CA LYS A 27 -2.80 4.45 -16.76
C LYS A 27 -2.07 4.41 -15.42
N LEU A 28 -2.48 3.52 -14.51
CA LEU A 28 -1.93 3.36 -13.16
C LEU A 28 -1.92 4.67 -12.36
N GLU A 29 -2.95 5.51 -12.58
CA GLU A 29 -3.13 6.75 -11.83
C GLU A 29 -3.48 6.46 -10.36
N ILE A 30 -3.20 7.41 -9.47
CA ILE A 30 -3.68 7.36 -8.09
C ILE A 30 -5.22 7.32 -8.11
N GLY A 31 -5.80 6.32 -7.46
CA GLY A 31 -7.24 6.06 -7.56
C GLY A 31 -7.79 5.19 -6.45
N GLU A 32 -8.87 4.46 -6.73
CA GLU A 32 -9.65 3.71 -5.73
C GLU A 32 -8.81 2.72 -4.91
N ALA A 33 -7.85 2.03 -5.53
CA ALA A 33 -6.95 1.11 -4.82
C ALA A 33 -6.08 1.84 -3.79
N THR A 34 -5.65 3.08 -4.07
CA THR A 34 -4.90 3.92 -3.14
C THR A 34 -5.79 4.38 -1.99
N LEU A 35 -6.99 4.87 -2.29
CA LEU A 35 -7.97 5.30 -1.26
C LEU A 35 -8.34 4.14 -0.33
N ALA A 36 -8.61 2.96 -0.90
CA ALA A 36 -8.94 1.76 -0.13
C ALA A 36 -7.78 1.35 0.80
N LEU A 37 -6.53 1.52 0.38
CA LEU A 37 -5.37 1.26 1.23
C LEU A 37 -5.34 2.26 2.41
N GLU A 38 -5.52 3.55 2.15
CA GLU A 38 -5.53 4.60 3.17
C GLU A 38 -6.61 4.36 4.23
N GLU A 39 -7.84 4.07 3.80
CA GLU A 39 -8.97 3.79 4.70
C GLU A 39 -8.74 2.53 5.54
N ARG A 40 -8.29 1.44 4.91
CA ARG A 40 -8.05 0.16 5.60
C ARG A 40 -6.91 0.26 6.61
N VAL A 41 -5.83 0.96 6.26
CA VAL A 41 -4.69 1.17 7.17
C VAL A 41 -5.10 2.07 8.34
N ALA A 42 -5.82 3.16 8.07
CA ALA A 42 -6.32 4.04 9.13
C ALA A 42 -7.21 3.27 10.12
N ALA A 43 -8.17 2.49 9.62
CA ALA A 43 -9.03 1.64 10.44
C ALA A 43 -8.23 0.62 11.26
N LYS A 44 -7.29 -0.10 10.63
CA LYS A 44 -6.47 -1.12 11.30
C LYS A 44 -5.58 -0.56 12.41
N LEU A 45 -5.18 0.71 12.29
CA LEU A 45 -4.35 1.41 13.28
C LEU A 45 -5.17 2.31 14.22
N SER A 46 -6.51 2.26 14.16
CA SER A 46 -7.41 3.12 14.93
C SER A 46 -7.07 4.62 14.79
N LYS A 47 -6.79 5.04 13.55
CA LYS A 47 -6.52 6.44 13.18
C LYS A 47 -7.68 7.00 12.39
N ARG A 48 -7.85 8.33 12.47
CA ARG A 48 -8.89 9.05 11.73
C ARG A 48 -8.61 9.12 10.23
N PHE A 49 -7.33 9.25 9.86
CA PHE A 49 -6.88 9.40 8.48
C PHE A 49 -5.67 8.51 8.21
N GLY A 50 -5.52 8.08 6.96
CA GLY A 50 -4.33 7.44 6.41
C GLY A 50 -3.88 8.22 5.18
N LEU A 51 -2.58 8.21 4.90
CA LEU A 51 -2.00 8.82 3.70
C LEU A 51 -1.00 7.84 3.09
N MET A 52 -1.26 7.43 1.86
CA MET A 52 -0.36 6.57 1.11
C MET A 52 0.77 7.41 0.49
N VAL A 53 1.98 6.89 0.62
CA VAL A 53 3.19 7.46 0.02
C VAL A 53 4.05 6.33 -0.56
N ASN A 54 4.96 6.68 -1.47
CA ASN A 54 5.79 5.68 -2.15
C ASN A 54 6.76 4.92 -1.23
N SER A 55 7.07 5.45 -0.04
CA SER A 55 8.02 4.85 0.89
C SER A 55 7.84 5.37 2.32
N GLY A 56 8.34 4.59 3.29
CA GLY A 56 8.39 5.02 4.69
C GLY A 56 9.26 6.27 4.90
N SER A 57 10.32 6.45 4.10
CA SER A 57 11.15 7.66 4.15
C SER A 57 10.37 8.91 3.73
N SER A 58 9.53 8.82 2.70
CA SER A 58 8.63 9.92 2.32
C SER A 58 7.61 10.23 3.42
N ALA A 59 7.10 9.20 4.11
CA ALA A 59 6.17 9.38 5.23
C ALA A 59 6.83 10.17 6.39
N LEU A 60 8.10 9.87 6.71
CA LEU A 60 8.83 10.63 7.72
C LEU A 60 9.13 12.06 7.26
N ARG A 61 9.51 12.23 5.99
CA ARG A 61 9.81 13.54 5.43
C ARG A 61 8.61 14.49 5.52
N ILE A 62 7.43 14.05 5.05
CA ILE A 62 6.23 14.89 5.10
C ILE A 62 5.76 15.16 6.53
N ALA A 63 5.92 14.20 7.45
CA ALA A 63 5.55 14.37 8.85
C ALA A 63 6.46 15.32 9.64
N ILE A 64 7.66 15.61 9.13
CA ILE A 64 8.61 16.57 9.72
C ILE A 64 8.48 17.93 9.04
N ASP A 65 8.27 17.95 7.72
CA ASP A 65 8.21 19.17 6.93
C ASP A 65 6.87 19.94 7.07
N LEU A 66 5.77 19.25 7.40
CA LEU A 66 4.43 19.81 7.62
C LEU A 66 4.05 19.80 9.11
#